data_AF-A0A7S1WB74-F1
#
_entry.id   AF-A0A7S1WB74-F1
#
_cell.length_a   1.000
_cell.length_b   1.000
_cell.length_c   1.000
_cell.angle_alpha   90.00
_cell.angle_beta   90.00
_cell.angle_gamma   90.00
#
_symmetry.space_group_name_H-M   'P 1'
#
loop_
_entity.id
_entity.type
_entity.pdbx_description
1 polymer ?
#
loop_
_entity_poly.entity_id
_entity_poly.type
_entity_poly.pdbx_seq_one_letter_code
_entity_poly.pdbx_strand_id
1 'polypeptide(L)'
;GVLDVAGGHGELAFLLANLNGVRATVVDPRPLRVDRFARKLRCGVYHGTEPLQQFNTVRTPPADGSVRAPGHLRAFFDAQLIGPLLSGDMLVFEEALGRSRERAAQVDWTAKGLEANAEDASIHGGSADDAGSGDDRDEQPLRLDEEG
;
A
#
# COMPACT_ATOMS: atom_id res chain seq x y z
N GLY A 1 -0.37 17.64 9.35
CA GLY A 1 -0.66 16.34 8.70
C GLY A 1 -0.22 15.23 9.61
N VAL A 2 -0.55 13.97 9.30
CA VAL A 2 -0.18 12.77 10.07
C VAL A 2 0.80 11.91 9.27
N LEU A 3 1.82 11.38 9.94
CA LEU A 3 2.70 10.35 9.38
C LEU A 3 2.31 8.99 9.96
N ASP A 4 1.92 8.06 9.11
CA ASP A 4 1.47 6.71 9.47
C ASP A 4 2.60 5.71 9.19
N VAL A 5 3.48 5.54 10.17
CA VAL A 5 4.66 4.67 10.08
C VAL A 5 4.26 3.22 10.28
N ALA A 6 4.71 2.34 9.39
CA ALA A 6 4.27 0.94 9.31
C ALA A 6 2.75 0.80 9.07
N GLY A 7 2.13 1.79 8.42
CA GLY A 7 0.69 1.84 8.15
C GLY A 7 0.18 0.78 7.15
N GLY A 8 1.07 -0.04 6.60
CA GLY A 8 0.75 -1.14 5.69
C GLY A 8 0.02 -0.69 4.45
N HIS A 9 -1.16 -1.27 4.21
CA HIS A 9 -1.97 -0.91 3.05
C HIS A 9 -2.58 0.51 3.15
N GLY A 10 -2.39 1.21 4.27
CA GLY A 10 -2.78 2.60 4.46
C GLY A 10 -4.22 2.79 4.89
N GLU A 11 -4.82 1.83 5.61
CA GLU A 11 -6.22 1.95 6.07
C GLU A 11 -6.40 3.18 6.96
N LEU A 12 -5.56 3.34 7.99
CA LEU A 12 -5.67 4.48 8.91
C LEU A 12 -5.48 5.82 8.17
N ALA A 13 -4.40 5.96 7.38
CA ALA A 13 -4.17 7.15 6.57
C ALA A 13 -5.32 7.46 5.60
N PHE A 14 -5.92 6.42 4.98
CA PHE A 14 -7.09 6.56 4.12
C PHE A 14 -8.30 7.10 4.90
N LEU A 15 -8.59 6.54 6.08
CA LEU A 15 -9.72 6.98 6.90
C LEU A 15 -9.53 8.41 7.41
N LEU A 16 -8.33 8.78 7.87
CA LEU A 16 -8.02 10.15 8.26
C LEU A 16 -8.26 11.15 7.11
N ALA A 17 -7.82 10.81 5.90
CA ALA A 17 -8.03 11.65 4.73
C ALA A 17 -9.51 11.79 4.36
N ASN A 18 -10.27 10.70 4.38
CA ASN A 18 -11.63 10.67 3.84
C ASN A 18 -12.71 11.01 4.87
N LEU A 19 -12.59 10.52 6.10
CA LEU A 19 -13.57 10.71 7.17
C LEU A 19 -13.29 11.94 8.03
N ASN A 20 -12.04 12.42 8.06
CA ASN A 20 -11.65 13.56 8.91
C ASN A 20 -11.07 14.74 8.12
N GLY A 21 -10.80 14.59 6.82
CA GLY A 21 -10.15 15.64 6.03
C GLY A 21 -8.70 15.91 6.43
N VAL A 22 -8.09 14.99 7.21
CA VAL A 22 -6.72 15.13 7.70
C VAL A 22 -5.76 14.53 6.67
N ARG A 23 -4.86 15.35 6.13
CA ARG A 23 -3.78 14.86 5.25
C ARG A 23 -2.89 13.88 6.03
N ALA A 24 -2.75 12.67 5.51
CA ALA A 24 -1.92 11.62 6.07
C ALA A 24 -0.97 11.04 4.99
N THR A 25 0.21 10.59 5.41
CA THR A 25 1.20 9.92 4.55
C THR A 25 1.67 8.64 5.21
N VAL A 26 1.58 7.53 4.49
CA VAL A 26 2.05 6.21 4.95
C VAL A 26 3.55 6.12 4.71
N VAL A 27 4.31 5.61 5.69
CA VAL A 27 5.71 5.20 5.50
C VAL A 27 5.77 3.70 5.73
N ASP A 28 5.83 2.93 4.64
CA ASP A 28 5.83 1.47 4.69
C ASP A 28 6.48 0.92 3.41
N PRO A 29 7.32 -0.12 3.48
CA PRO A 29 7.93 -0.71 2.28
C PRO A 29 6.90 -1.41 1.38
N ARG A 30 5.72 -1.78 1.91
CA ARG A 30 4.65 -2.42 1.15
C ARG A 30 3.99 -1.42 0.18
N PRO A 31 3.53 -1.88 -1.00
CA PRO A 31 2.66 -1.07 -1.85
C PRO A 31 1.40 -0.63 -1.11
N LEU A 32 1.00 0.64 -1.31
CA LEU A 32 -0.27 1.14 -0.85
C LEU A 32 -1.42 0.42 -1.57
N ARG A 33 -2.44 -0.05 -0.85
CA ARG A 33 -3.59 -0.77 -1.42
C ARG A 33 -4.90 -0.25 -0.84
N VAL A 34 -5.50 0.74 -1.51
CA VAL A 34 -6.67 1.46 -0.99
C VAL A 34 -8.00 1.11 -1.66
N ASP A 35 -8.02 0.30 -2.71
CA ASP A 35 -9.25 0.03 -3.49
C ASP A 35 -10.38 -0.57 -2.64
N ARG A 36 -10.03 -1.49 -1.73
CA ARG A 36 -10.99 -2.08 -0.79
C ARG A 36 -11.61 -1.02 0.12
N PHE A 37 -10.82 -0.07 0.60
CA PHE A 37 -11.27 1.01 1.49
C PHE A 37 -12.10 2.04 0.70
N ALA A 38 -11.69 2.37 -0.52
CA ALA A 38 -12.46 3.21 -1.44
C ALA A 38 -13.85 2.63 -1.72
N ARG A 39 -13.94 1.31 -1.98
CA ARG A 39 -15.23 0.63 -2.16
C ARG A 39 -16.10 0.72 -0.91
N LYS A 40 -15.54 0.43 0.28
CA LYS A 40 -16.26 0.55 1.56
C LYS A 40 -16.78 1.98 1.80
N LEU A 41 -15.97 2.99 1.49
CA LEU A 41 -16.36 4.40 1.64
C LEU A 41 -17.54 4.77 0.75
N ARG A 42 -17.47 4.42 -0.54
CA ARG A 42 -18.55 4.69 -1.50
C ARG A 42 -19.86 4.00 -1.14
N CYS A 43 -19.80 2.79 -0.60
CA CYS A 43 -20.97 2.07 -0.09
C CYS A 43 -21.46 2.58 1.28
N GLY A 44 -20.86 3.63 1.85
CA GLY A 44 -21.27 4.20 3.13
C GLY A 44 -20.95 3.35 4.36
N VAL A 45 -20.13 2.30 4.23
CA VAL A 45 -19.83 1.35 5.32
C VAL A 45 -19.30 2.07 6.56
N TYR A 46 -18.38 3.02 6.38
CA TYR A 46 -17.79 3.78 7.50
C TYR A 46 -18.74 4.78 8.16
N HIS A 47 -19.88 5.05 7.53
CA HIS A 47 -20.92 5.92 8.06
C HIS A 47 -22.12 5.13 8.60
N GLY A 48 -22.20 3.82 8.35
CA GLY A 48 -23.28 2.96 8.84
C GLY A 48 -23.08 2.42 10.27
N THR A 49 -21.89 2.59 10.86
CA THR A 49 -21.57 2.05 12.19
C THR A 49 -21.77 3.09 13.29
N GLU A 50 -22.99 3.15 13.85
CA GLU A 50 -23.44 4.19 14.79
C GLU A 50 -22.43 4.53 15.92
N PRO A 51 -21.84 3.56 16.66
CA PRO A 51 -20.89 3.90 17.73
C PRO A 51 -19.63 4.63 17.26
N LEU A 52 -19.22 4.41 16.01
CA LEU A 52 -17.99 4.96 15.44
C LEU A 52 -18.22 6.27 14.70
N GLN A 53 -19.47 6.55 14.28
CA GLN A 53 -19.79 7.76 13.52
C GLN A 53 -19.35 9.04 14.24
N GLN A 54 -19.40 9.06 15.58
CA GLN A 54 -19.03 10.22 16.39
C GLN A 54 -17.60 10.74 16.08
N PHE A 55 -16.68 9.85 15.69
CA PHE A 55 -15.29 10.19 15.37
C PHE A 55 -15.09 10.72 13.94
N ASN A 56 -16.10 10.62 13.08
CA ASN A 56 -16.02 11.11 11.70
C ASN A 56 -16.37 12.61 11.66
N THR A 57 -15.45 13.44 11.16
CA THR A 57 -15.73 14.87 10.91
C THR A 57 -16.64 15.04 9.69
N VAL A 58 -16.42 14.22 8.66
CA VAL A 58 -17.29 14.09 7.49
C VAL A 58 -18.40 13.09 7.85
N ARG A 59 -19.63 13.57 7.98
CA ARG A 59 -20.76 12.79 8.52
C ARG A 59 -21.48 11.93 7.49
N THR A 60 -21.28 12.19 6.20
CA THR A 60 -21.93 11.49 5.11
C THR A 60 -20.91 11.14 4.03
N PRO A 61 -21.08 10.02 3.30
CA PRO A 61 -20.27 9.72 2.14
C PRO A 61 -20.30 10.86 1.10
N PRO A 62 -19.21 11.09 0.36
CA PRO A 62 -19.22 12.04 -0.75
C PRO A 62 -20.25 11.63 -1.81
N ALA A 63 -21.17 12.53 -2.16
CA ALA A 63 -22.25 12.27 -3.11
C ALA A 63 -21.73 11.98 -4.53
N ASP A 64 -20.58 12.54 -4.89
CA ASP A 64 -19.87 12.32 -6.15
C ASP A 64 -18.99 11.05 -6.14
N GLY A 65 -18.97 10.31 -5.03
CA GLY A 65 -18.12 9.13 -4.84
C GLY A 65 -16.62 9.44 -4.81
N SER A 66 -16.24 10.71 -4.61
CA SER A 66 -14.85 11.14 -4.54
C SER A 66 -14.09 10.47 -3.40
N VAL A 67 -12.80 10.23 -3.64
CA VAL A 67 -11.90 9.57 -2.69
C VAL A 67 -10.58 10.33 -2.66
N ARG A 68 -10.06 10.57 -1.46
CA ARG A 68 -8.75 11.17 -1.22
C ARG A 68 -7.74 10.06 -0.92
N ALA A 69 -6.82 9.80 -1.84
CA ALA A 69 -5.71 8.90 -1.59
C ALA A 69 -4.75 9.53 -0.56
N PRO A 70 -4.26 8.77 0.44
CA PRO A 70 -3.19 9.25 1.31
C PRO A 70 -1.88 9.36 0.52
N GLY A 71 -0.94 10.16 1.03
CA GLY A 71 0.44 10.10 0.55
C GLY A 71 1.07 8.74 0.89
N HIS A 72 2.10 8.34 0.16
CA HIS A 72 2.86 7.13 0.46
C HIS A 72 4.34 7.34 0.15
N LEU A 73 5.17 7.11 1.17
CA LEU A 73 6.59 6.94 1.03
C LEU A 73 6.90 5.45 1.14
N ARG A 74 7.09 4.80 -0.01
CA ARG A 74 7.51 3.40 -0.08
C ARG A 74 8.98 3.28 0.28
N ALA A 75 9.26 3.05 1.56
CA ALA A 75 10.60 2.96 2.12
C ALA A 75 10.59 2.14 3.42
N PHE A 76 11.73 1.54 3.76
CA PHE A 76 11.98 1.02 5.11
C PHE A 76 12.23 2.18 6.08
N PHE A 77 11.50 2.18 7.20
CA PHE A 77 11.74 3.10 8.31
C PHE A 77 12.60 2.41 9.38
N ASP A 78 13.88 2.22 9.05
CA ASP A 78 14.85 1.50 9.88
C ASP A 78 16.00 2.40 10.39
N ALA A 79 16.91 1.86 11.19
CA ALA A 79 18.03 2.61 11.76
C ALA A 79 18.97 3.20 10.69
N GLN A 80 19.07 2.57 9.52
CA GLN A 80 19.91 3.08 8.43
C GLN A 80 19.35 4.37 7.84
N LEU A 81 18.01 4.50 7.81
CA LEU A 81 17.35 5.74 7.40
C LEU A 81 17.29 6.77 8.53
N ILE A 82 16.94 6.34 9.74
CA ILE A 82 16.67 7.24 10.87
C ILE A 82 17.95 7.84 11.45
N GLY A 83 19.05 7.08 11.51
CA GLY A 83 20.31 7.54 12.09
C GLY A 83 20.82 8.85 11.46
N PRO A 84 20.99 8.92 10.13
CA PRO A 84 21.36 10.14 9.42
C PRO A 84 20.39 11.29 9.67
N LEU A 85 19.07 11.03 9.62
CA LEU A 85 18.04 12.03 9.86
C LEU A 85 18.18 12.68 11.25
N LEU A 86 18.39 11.87 12.29
CA LEU A 86 18.55 12.36 13.66
C LEU A 86 19.88 13.06 13.90
N SER A 87 20.93 12.68 13.16
CA SER A 87 22.24 13.35 13.24
C SER A 87 22.28 14.71 12.54
N GLY A 88 21.27 15.01 11.70
CA GLY A 88 21.23 16.23 10.88
C GLY A 88 22.11 16.18 9.63
N ASP A 89 22.73 15.03 9.34
CA ASP A 89 23.49 14.82 8.10
C ASP A 89 22.52 14.55 6.93
N MET A 90 22.07 15.64 6.31
CA MET A 90 21.08 15.60 5.25
C MET A 90 21.58 14.91 3.98
N LEU A 91 22.89 15.00 3.69
CA LEU A 91 23.47 14.35 2.52
C LEU A 91 23.44 12.83 2.69
N VAL A 92 23.85 12.33 3.86
CA VAL A 92 23.81 10.90 4.18
C VAL A 92 22.36 10.42 4.31
N PHE A 93 21.44 11.25 4.81
CA PHE A 93 20.02 10.94 4.86
C PHE A 93 19.41 10.75 3.47
N GLU A 94 19.68 11.65 2.52
CA GLU A 94 19.18 11.53 1.15
C GLU A 94 19.67 10.25 0.46
N GLU A 95 20.94 9.92 0.66
CA GLU A 95 21.52 8.67 0.15
C GLU A 95 20.89 7.42 0.81
N ALA A 96 20.69 7.45 2.12
CA ALA A 96 20.01 6.38 2.86
C ALA A 96 18.54 6.22 2.44
N LEU A 97 17.85 7.33 2.15
CA LEU A 97 16.49 7.32 1.65
C LEU A 97 16.41 6.71 0.25
N GLY A 98 17.35 7.04 -0.65
CA GLY A 98 17.48 6.41 -1.97
C GLY A 98 17.57 4.89 -1.86
N ARG A 99 18.55 4.39 -1.09
CA ARG A 99 18.74 2.95 -0.83
C ARG A 99 17.51 2.29 -0.21
N SER A 100 16.86 2.98 0.74
CA SER A 100 15.66 2.45 1.39
C SER A 100 14.49 2.29 0.43
N ARG A 101 14.31 3.23 -0.51
CA ARG A 101 13.29 3.15 -1.57
C ARG A 101 13.59 2.05 -2.59
N GLU A 102 14.85 1.90 -3.00
CA GLU A 102 15.28 0.82 -3.89
C GLU A 102 15.01 -0.55 -3.28
N ARG A 103 15.45 -0.76 -2.03
CA ARG A 103 15.13 -1.98 -1.26
C ARG A 103 13.63 -2.22 -1.17
N ALA A 104 12.85 -1.17 -0.87
CA ALA A 104 11.40 -1.30 -0.75
C ALA A 104 10.71 -1.62 -2.08
N ALA A 105 11.26 -1.20 -3.21
CA ALA A 105 10.74 -1.53 -4.54
C ALA A 105 10.90 -3.03 -4.87
N GLN A 106 11.95 -3.66 -4.32
CA GLN A 106 12.34 -5.05 -4.55
C GLN A 106 11.75 -6.04 -3.53
N VAL A 107 10.84 -5.61 -2.66
CA VAL A 107 10.23 -6.51 -1.67
C VAL A 107 8.74 -6.63 -1.89
N ASP A 108 8.27 -7.87 -1.78
CA ASP A 108 6.87 -8.23 -1.74
C ASP A 108 6.48 -8.75 -0.34
N TRP A 109 5.23 -8.49 0.02
CA TRP A 109 4.66 -9.00 1.26
C TRP A 109 3.90 -10.29 0.99
N THR A 110 4.45 -11.41 1.46
CA THR A 110 3.87 -12.74 1.34
C THR A 110 3.17 -13.14 2.64
N ALA A 111 2.56 -14.32 2.66
CA ALA A 111 2.02 -14.90 3.89
C ALA A 111 3.10 -15.17 4.96
N LYS A 112 4.39 -15.23 4.58
CA LYS A 112 5.52 -15.48 5.47
C LYS A 112 6.23 -14.19 5.91
N GLY A 113 5.85 -13.04 5.37
CA GLY A 113 6.43 -11.73 5.69
C GLY A 113 7.01 -11.03 4.47
N LEU A 114 8.01 -10.17 4.69
CA LEU A 114 8.72 -9.49 3.59
C LEU A 114 9.71 -10.46 2.95
N GLU A 115 9.55 -10.68 1.65
CA GLU A 115 10.48 -11.45 0.82
C GLU A 115 11.04 -10.54 -0.27
N ALA A 116 12.32 -10.70 -0.58
CA ALA A 116 12.93 -10.03 -1.73
C ALA A 116 12.47 -10.71 -3.02
N ASN A 117 12.18 -9.93 -4.04
CA ASN A 117 11.78 -10.43 -5.35
C ASN A 117 12.98 -11.12 -6.00
N ALA A 118 12.88 -12.44 -6.15
CA ALA A 118 13.98 -13.27 -6.65
C ALA A 118 14.28 -13.05 -8.16
N GLU A 119 13.42 -12.34 -8.89
CA GLU A 119 13.51 -12.21 -10.35
C GLU A 119 14.57 -11.22 -10.85
N ASP A 120 15.10 -10.33 -10.00
CA ASP A 120 16.19 -9.39 -10.38
C ASP A 120 17.59 -9.86 -9.95
N ALA A 121 17.71 -10.96 -9.20
CA ALA A 121 19.01 -11.48 -8.75
C ALA A 121 19.76 -12.27 -9.84
N SER A 122 19.14 -12.52 -11.00
CA SER A 122 19.62 -13.48 -12.01
C SER A 122 20.09 -12.87 -13.34
N ILE A 123 20.06 -11.54 -13.53
CA ILE A 123 20.43 -10.93 -14.84
C ILE A 123 21.97 -10.81 -15.05
N HIS A 124 22.82 -11.32 -14.15
CA HIS A 124 24.27 -11.39 -14.33
C HIS A 124 24.84 -12.82 -14.20
N GLY A 125 24.28 -13.75 -14.98
CA GLY A 125 24.86 -15.08 -15.17
C GLY A 125 24.29 -15.74 -16.42
N GLY A 126 24.87 -15.46 -17.58
CA GLY A 126 24.49 -16.13 -18.82
C GLY A 126 24.81 -17.62 -18.78
N SER A 127 23.88 -18.45 -19.26
CA SER A 127 24.08 -19.33 -20.41
C SER A 127 22.76 -20.01 -20.78
N ALA A 128 22.57 -20.20 -22.09
CA ALA A 128 21.43 -20.83 -22.72
C ALA A 128 21.23 -22.29 -22.26
N ASP A 129 19.97 -22.74 -22.18
CA ASP A 129 19.41 -23.75 -23.09
C ASP A 129 18.02 -24.24 -22.62
N ASP A 130 17.13 -24.31 -23.62
CA ASP A 130 16.15 -25.37 -23.89
C ASP A 130 14.67 -25.35 -23.39
N ALA A 131 13.83 -25.49 -24.42
CA ALA A 131 12.47 -26.00 -24.60
C ALA A 131 11.38 -25.92 -23.51
N GLY A 132 10.36 -25.11 -23.79
CA GLY A 132 9.06 -25.57 -24.34
C GLY A 132 8.12 -26.42 -23.48
N SER A 133 6.93 -25.88 -23.18
CA SER A 133 5.62 -26.47 -23.55
C SER A 133 4.48 -25.60 -22.99
N GLY A 134 3.50 -25.25 -23.83
CA GLY A 134 2.29 -24.53 -23.42
C GLY A 134 1.23 -25.45 -22.79
N ASP A 135 0.30 -24.84 -22.06
CA ASP A 135 -1.06 -25.36 -21.89
C ASP A 135 -2.00 -24.15 -21.71
N ASP A 136 -2.70 -23.81 -22.79
CA ASP A 136 -3.88 -22.97 -22.82
C ASP A 136 -5.03 -23.72 -22.15
N ARG A 137 -5.55 -23.25 -21.01
CA ARG A 137 -6.92 -23.56 -20.58
C ARG A 137 -7.61 -22.38 -19.90
N ASP A 138 -8.36 -21.68 -20.73
CA ASP A 138 -9.79 -21.43 -20.60
C ASP A 138 -10.34 -20.82 -19.30
N GLU A 139 -10.66 -19.54 -19.46
CA GLU A 139 -11.71 -18.81 -18.75
C GLU A 139 -13.05 -19.58 -18.74
N GLN A 140 -13.69 -19.63 -17.57
CA GLN A 140 -15.14 -19.84 -17.46
C GLN A 140 -15.70 -18.78 -16.50
N PRO A 141 -16.69 -17.96 -16.91
CA PRO A 141 -17.32 -16.98 -16.05
C PRO A 141 -18.29 -17.63 -15.05
N LEU A 142 -18.29 -17.09 -13.82
CA LEU A 142 -19.22 -17.45 -12.74
C LEU A 142 -20.67 -17.18 -13.13
N ARG A 143 -21.50 -18.23 -13.07
CA ARG A 143 -22.97 -18.13 -13.18
C ARG A 143 -23.52 -17.44 -11.93
N LEU A 144 -24.35 -16.42 -12.15
CA LEU A 144 -25.25 -15.87 -11.16
C LEU A 144 -26.51 -16.72 -11.19
N ASP A 145 -26.76 -17.48 -10.13
CA ASP A 145 -28.06 -18.11 -9.94
C ASP A 145 -28.96 -17.15 -9.16
N GLU A 146 -30.05 -16.80 -9.83
CA GLU A 146 -31.20 -16.08 -9.30
C GLU A 146 -32.05 -16.99 -8.40
N GLU A 147 -32.75 -16.34 -7.47
CA GLU A 147 -33.99 -16.75 -6.81
C GLU A 147 -33.98 -17.76 -5.65
N GLY A 148 -34.57 -17.25 -4.55
CA GLY A 148 -35.04 -17.94 -3.35
C GLY A 148 -35.74 -16.94 -2.44
#